data_AF-A0A929F1X9-F1
#
_entry.id   AF-A0A929F1X9-F1
#
_cell.length_a   1.000
_cell.length_b   1.000
_cell.length_c   1.000
_cell.angle_alpha   90.00
_cell.angle_beta   90.00
_cell.angle_gamma   90.00
#
_symmetry.space_group_name_H-M   'P 1'
#
loop_
_entity.id
_entity.type
_entity.pdbx_description
1 polymer ?
#
loop_
_entity_poly.entity_id
_entity_poly.type
_entity_poly.pdbx_seq_one_letter_code
_entity_poly.pdbx_strand_id
1 'polypeptide(L)'
;MTSLPTELEMLLWSAILYIIQVLLPATAIDAKEGMAFGLSNRDTQPSTSPWVARAERAVRNMQESLLPFACLVLVAHTSGSTGEASAMGATLFFFSRLLYAVLYPAGITVFRSLAWFGGIIGMGMIVYQII
;
A
#
# COMPACT_ATOMS: atom_id res chain seq x y z
N MET A 1 19.82 -19.44 7.20
CA MET A 1 19.14 -18.46 6.34
C MET A 1 19.15 -17.14 7.09
N THR A 2 19.87 -16.13 6.59
CA THR A 2 19.88 -14.80 7.20
C THR A 2 18.49 -14.19 7.05
N SER A 3 17.85 -13.81 8.15
CA SER A 3 16.59 -13.09 8.14
C SER A 3 16.78 -11.74 7.44
N LEU A 4 15.79 -11.33 6.63
CA LEU A 4 15.77 -9.98 6.05
C LEU A 4 15.74 -8.94 7.17
N PRO A 5 16.43 -7.79 7.03
CA PRO A 5 16.20 -6.63 7.87
C PRO A 5 14.72 -6.24 7.87
N THR A 6 14.21 -5.78 9.00
CA THR A 6 12.79 -5.45 9.18
C THR A 6 12.28 -4.48 8.13
N GLU A 7 13.07 -3.49 7.74
CA GLU A 7 12.71 -2.51 6.71
C GLU A 7 12.46 -3.17 5.35
N LEU A 8 13.35 -4.09 4.94
CA LEU A 8 13.21 -4.84 3.70
C LEU A 8 12.06 -5.84 3.77
N GLU A 9 11.83 -6.46 4.93
CA GLU A 9 10.67 -7.33 5.15
C GLU A 9 9.35 -6.53 5.00
N MET A 10 9.27 -5.35 5.61
CA MET A 10 8.08 -4.48 5.49
C MET A 10 7.90 -3.94 4.07
N LEU A 11 8.98 -3.70 3.33
CA LEU A 11 8.92 -3.38 1.90
C LEU A 11 8.36 -4.55 1.08
N LEU A 12 8.83 -5.78 1.32
CA LEU A 12 8.30 -6.98 0.69
C LEU A 12 6.80 -7.14 0.96
N TRP A 13 6.38 -7.05 2.22
CA TRP A 13 4.97 -7.17 2.58
C TRP A 13 4.12 -6.03 2.02
N SER A 14 4.65 -4.82 1.93
CA SER A 14 3.96 -3.69 1.31
C SER A 14 3.78 -3.89 -0.20
N ALA A 15 4.76 -4.47 -0.90
CA ALA A 15 4.63 -4.83 -2.30
C ALA A 15 3.57 -5.93 -2.51
N ILE A 16 3.57 -6.97 -1.67
CA ILE A 16 2.54 -8.02 -1.67
C ILE A 16 1.15 -7.43 -1.42
N LEU A 17 1.02 -6.54 -0.43
CA LEU A 17 -0.22 -5.85 -0.12
C LEU A 17 -0.71 -4.99 -1.30
N TYR A 18 0.18 -4.33 -2.02
CA TYR A 18 -0.18 -3.59 -3.23
C TYR A 18 -0.73 -4.51 -4.33
N ILE A 19 -0.09 -5.66 -4.57
CA ILE A 19 -0.58 -6.66 -5.52
C ILE A 19 -1.99 -7.14 -5.13
N ILE A 20 -2.20 -7.47 -3.86
CA ILE A 20 -3.53 -7.87 -3.35
C ILE A 20 -4.56 -6.75 -3.58
N GLN A 21 -4.20 -5.50 -3.29
CA GLN A 21 -5.09 -4.36 -3.49
C GLN A 21 -5.47 -4.16 -4.96
N VAL A 22 -4.58 -4.44 -5.92
CA VAL A 22 -4.87 -4.37 -7.35
C VAL A 22 -5.85 -5.47 -7.76
N LEU A 23 -5.66 -6.70 -7.26
CA LEU A 23 -6.49 -7.85 -7.62
C LEU A 23 -7.93 -7.74 -7.11
N LEU A 24 -8.15 -7.15 -5.93
CA LEU A 24 -9.48 -7.05 -5.32
C LEU A 24 -10.54 -6.31 -6.18
N PRO A 25 -10.36 -5.04 -6.60
CA PRO A 25 -11.31 -4.37 -7.47
C PRO A 25 -11.35 -4.97 -8.87
N ALA A 26 -10.21 -5.43 -9.41
CA ALA A 26 -10.15 -6.06 -10.72
C ALA A 26 -11.04 -7.31 -10.80
N THR A 27 -10.88 -8.23 -9.85
CA THR A 27 -11.72 -9.45 -9.75
C THR A 27 -13.18 -9.13 -9.46
N ALA A 28 -13.48 -8.10 -8.68
CA ALA A 28 -14.87 -7.67 -8.43
C ALA A 28 -15.55 -7.11 -9.68
N ILE A 29 -14.81 -6.39 -10.53
CA ILE A 29 -15.29 -5.89 -11.81
C ILE A 29 -15.50 -7.06 -12.78
N ASP A 30 -14.51 -7.94 -12.92
CA ASP A 30 -14.59 -9.09 -13.82
C ASP A 30 -15.72 -10.06 -13.41
N ALA A 31 -15.99 -10.22 -12.11
CA ALA A 31 -17.12 -11.01 -11.61
C ALA A 31 -18.49 -10.39 -11.94
N LYS A 32 -18.57 -9.06 -12.08
CA LYS A 32 -19.80 -8.37 -12.43
C LYS A 32 -20.04 -8.33 -13.94
N GLU A 33 -19.02 -7.98 -14.71
CA GLU A 33 -19.12 -7.74 -16.16
C GLU A 33 -18.84 -9.01 -16.98
N GLY A 34 -18.28 -10.05 -16.36
CA GLY A 34 -17.97 -11.33 -16.97
C GLY A 34 -16.55 -11.40 -17.57
N MET A 35 -16.10 -12.63 -17.82
CA MET A 35 -14.73 -12.91 -18.30
C MET A 35 -14.41 -12.26 -19.66
N ALA A 36 -15.42 -12.10 -20.53
CA ALA A 36 -15.25 -11.42 -21.81
C ALA A 36 -14.85 -9.95 -21.63
N PHE A 37 -15.39 -9.27 -20.61
CA PHE A 37 -14.99 -7.91 -20.27
C PHE A 37 -13.56 -7.86 -19.74
N GLY A 38 -13.20 -8.80 -18.85
CA GLY A 38 -11.85 -8.89 -18.27
C GLY A 38 -10.74 -9.13 -19.31
N LEU A 39 -11.05 -9.85 -20.38
CA LEU A 39 -10.16 -10.11 -21.51
C LEU A 39 -10.24 -9.06 -22.64
N SER A 40 -11.15 -8.09 -22.53
CA SER A 40 -11.30 -7.01 -23.51
C SER A 40 -10.29 -5.88 -23.27
N ASN A 41 -10.21 -4.93 -24.21
CA ASN A 41 -9.44 -3.70 -24.04
C ASN A 41 -10.01 -2.75 -22.97
N ARG A 42 -11.19 -3.06 -22.39
CA ARG A 42 -11.84 -2.28 -21.33
C ARG A 42 -12.09 -0.81 -21.72
N ASP A 43 -12.35 -0.56 -23.01
CA ASP A 43 -12.62 0.77 -23.57
C ASP A 43 -13.93 1.39 -23.04
N THR A 44 -14.81 0.57 -22.46
CA THR A 44 -16.03 1.02 -21.78
C THR A 44 -15.83 1.02 -20.28
N GLN A 45 -16.22 2.10 -19.61
CA GLN A 45 -16.11 2.20 -18.17
C GLN A 45 -17.25 1.41 -17.50
N PRO A 46 -16.94 0.34 -16.73
CA PRO A 46 -17.96 -0.49 -16.14
C PRO A 46 -18.64 0.25 -15.00
N SER A 47 -19.93 -0.01 -14.79
CA SER A 47 -20.63 0.54 -13.63
C SER A 47 -20.11 -0.19 -12.38
N THR A 48 -19.40 0.49 -11.48
CA THR A 48 -18.87 -0.15 -10.27
C THR A 48 -19.69 0.18 -9.05
N SER A 49 -19.73 -0.75 -8.09
CA SER A 49 -20.34 -0.46 -6.78
C SER A 49 -19.50 0.60 -6.04
N PRO A 50 -20.09 1.36 -5.09
CA PRO A 50 -19.35 2.39 -4.37
C PRO A 50 -18.09 1.88 -3.65
N TRP A 51 -18.09 0.62 -3.19
CA TRP A 51 -16.94 0.02 -2.51
C TRP A 51 -15.79 -0.28 -3.48
N VAL A 52 -16.08 -0.75 -4.70
CA VAL A 52 -15.08 -1.00 -5.75
C VAL A 52 -14.40 0.31 -6.15
N ALA A 53 -15.19 1.37 -6.39
CA ALA A 53 -14.64 2.69 -6.69
C ALA A 53 -13.74 3.25 -5.55
N ARG A 54 -14.04 2.92 -4.28
CA ARG A 54 -13.16 3.25 -3.14
C ARG A 54 -11.91 2.38 -3.10
N ALA A 55 -12.02 1.09 -3.43
CA ALA A 55 -10.87 0.20 -3.52
C ALA A 55 -9.89 0.64 -4.63
N GLU A 56 -10.37 1.02 -5.81
CA GLU A 56 -9.52 1.58 -6.86
C GLU A 56 -8.80 2.87 -6.43
N ARG A 57 -9.45 3.73 -5.65
CA ARG A 57 -8.80 4.90 -5.04
C ARG A 57 -7.76 4.50 -3.99
N ALA A 58 -7.99 3.42 -3.25
CA ALA A 58 -7.02 2.87 -2.30
C ALA A 58 -5.77 2.34 -3.02
N VAL A 59 -5.94 1.65 -4.16
CA VAL A 59 -4.84 1.20 -5.04
C VAL A 59 -3.98 2.38 -5.48
N ARG A 60 -4.58 3.43 -6.06
CA ARG A 60 -3.82 4.62 -6.51
C ARG A 60 -3.06 5.26 -5.36
N ASN A 61 -3.69 5.38 -4.20
CA ASN A 61 -3.04 5.93 -3.02
C ASN A 61 -1.89 5.05 -2.50
N MET A 62 -1.99 3.72 -2.61
CA MET A 62 -0.91 2.79 -2.28
C MET A 62 0.24 2.93 -3.28
N GLN A 63 -0.05 3.04 -4.57
CA GLN A 63 0.95 3.25 -5.62
C GLN A 63 1.77 4.54 -5.37
N GLU A 64 1.10 5.64 -5.04
CA GLU A 64 1.75 6.92 -4.70
C GLU A 64 2.60 6.85 -3.43
N SER A 65 2.21 6.02 -2.46
CA SER A 65 2.93 5.88 -1.18
C SER A 65 4.07 4.87 -1.24
N LEU A 66 3.94 3.83 -2.07
CA LEU A 66 4.89 2.72 -2.13
C LEU A 66 6.21 3.13 -2.78
N LEU A 67 6.18 3.98 -3.81
CA LEU A 67 7.39 4.49 -4.46
C LEU A 67 8.33 5.23 -3.48
N PRO A 68 7.90 6.29 -2.78
CA PRO A 68 8.77 6.99 -1.84
C PRO A 68 9.20 6.08 -0.68
N PHE A 69 8.30 5.23 -0.16
CA PHE A 69 8.64 4.27 0.89
C PHE A 69 9.75 3.31 0.46
N ALA A 70 9.63 2.73 -0.75
CA ALA A 70 10.65 1.84 -1.31
C ALA A 70 12.00 2.55 -1.44
N CYS A 71 12.01 3.78 -1.97
CA CYS A 71 13.23 4.58 -2.06
C CYS A 71 13.88 4.82 -0.69
N LEU A 72 13.09 5.19 0.33
CA LEU A 72 13.61 5.42 1.68
C LEU A 72 14.20 4.16 2.32
N VAL A 73 13.51 3.04 2.22
CA VAL A 73 14.00 1.74 2.73
C VAL A 73 15.30 1.34 2.03
N LEU A 74 15.36 1.49 0.70
CA LEU A 74 16.56 1.13 -0.06
C LEU A 74 17.74 2.05 0.24
N VAL A 75 17.51 3.35 0.43
CA VAL A 75 18.54 4.30 0.85
C VAL A 75 19.08 3.91 2.24
N ALA A 76 18.21 3.74 3.23
CA ALA A 76 18.62 3.34 4.58
C ALA A 76 19.42 2.03 4.59
N HIS A 77 18.97 1.03 3.82
CA HIS A 77 19.64 -0.27 3.75
C HIS A 77 21.01 -0.19 3.08
N THR A 78 21.11 0.48 1.94
CA THR A 78 22.36 0.54 1.15
C THR A 78 23.40 1.49 1.74
N SER A 79 22.98 2.51 2.49
CA SER A 79 23.88 3.40 3.23
C SER A 79 24.37 2.82 4.56
N GLY A 80 23.80 1.69 5.00
CA GLY A 80 24.05 1.14 6.34
C GLY A 80 23.41 1.96 7.47
N SER A 81 22.48 2.86 7.14
CA SER A 81 21.78 3.73 8.11
C SER A 81 20.51 3.08 8.68
N THR A 82 20.41 1.75 8.71
CA THR A 82 19.28 1.07 9.38
C THR A 82 19.43 1.12 10.89
N GLY A 83 18.32 1.26 11.61
CA GLY A 83 18.27 1.30 13.07
C GLY A 83 16.86 1.15 13.62
N GLU A 84 16.71 1.40 14.91
CA GLU A 84 15.41 1.22 15.60
C GLU A 84 14.32 2.13 15.01
N ALA A 85 14.64 3.39 14.68
CA ALA A 85 13.66 4.32 14.13
C ALA A 85 13.23 3.95 12.70
N SER A 86 14.14 3.47 11.84
CA SER A 86 13.77 3.00 10.50
C SER A 86 12.96 1.70 10.55
N ALA A 87 13.31 0.76 11.42
CA ALA A 87 12.57 -0.48 11.61
C ALA A 87 11.14 -0.23 12.11
N MET A 88 10.99 0.64 13.12
CA MET A 88 9.68 1.05 13.63
C MET A 88 8.89 1.84 12.56
N GLY A 89 9.56 2.74 11.85
CA GLY A 89 8.96 3.53 10.77
C GLY A 89 8.42 2.67 9.63
N ALA A 90 9.18 1.65 9.22
CA ALA A 90 8.77 0.71 8.18
C ALA A 90 7.59 -0.18 8.63
N THR A 91 7.62 -0.62 9.88
CA THR A 91 6.51 -1.39 10.49
C THR A 91 5.24 -0.55 10.56
N LEU A 92 5.35 0.69 11.04
CA LEU A 92 4.24 1.63 11.11
C LEU A 92 3.66 1.92 9.72
N PHE A 93 4.51 2.12 8.71
CA PHE A 93 4.08 2.29 7.34
C PHE A 93 3.25 1.10 6.87
N PHE A 94 3.76 -0.13 6.98
CA PHE A 94 3.06 -1.31 6.51
C PHE A 94 1.67 -1.47 7.15
N PHE A 95 1.59 -1.45 8.49
CA PHE A 95 0.30 -1.61 9.18
C PHE A 95 -0.67 -0.46 8.93
N SER A 96 -0.16 0.75 8.75
CA SER A 96 -0.94 1.91 8.31
C SER A 96 -1.56 1.69 6.92
N ARG A 97 -0.79 1.16 5.96
CA ARG A 97 -1.29 0.83 4.62
C ARG A 97 -2.28 -0.34 4.66
N LEU A 98 -2.03 -1.35 5.48
CA LEU A 98 -2.94 -2.48 5.67
C LEU A 98 -4.28 -2.01 6.21
N LEU A 99 -4.28 -1.18 7.24
CA LEU A 99 -5.49 -0.62 7.83
C LEU A 99 -6.23 0.28 6.81
N TYR A 100 -5.51 1.15 6.10
CA TYR A 100 -6.09 2.00 5.07
C TYR A 100 -6.78 1.19 3.95
N ALA A 101 -6.15 0.09 3.51
CA ALA A 101 -6.66 -0.82 2.49
C ALA A 101 -7.97 -1.51 2.88
N VAL A 102 -8.25 -1.66 4.18
CA VAL A 102 -9.51 -2.22 4.71
C VAL A 102 -10.54 -1.12 4.95
N LEU A 103 -10.16 -0.04 5.64
CA LEU A 103 -11.08 1.02 6.04
C LEU A 103 -11.67 1.78 4.85
N TYR A 104 -10.87 2.02 3.80
CA TYR A 104 -11.33 2.84 2.68
C TYR A 104 -12.41 2.12 1.84
N PRO A 105 -12.23 0.88 1.37
CA PRO A 105 -13.31 0.16 0.69
C PRO A 105 -14.57 0.04 1.56
N ALA A 106 -14.41 -0.20 2.86
CA ALA A 106 -15.51 -0.27 3.83
C ALA A 106 -16.27 1.06 4.02
N GLY A 107 -15.71 2.19 3.57
CA GLY A 107 -16.34 3.50 3.70
C GLY A 107 -16.19 4.12 5.10
N ILE A 108 -15.26 3.62 5.91
CA ILE A 108 -15.02 4.13 7.26
C ILE A 108 -14.21 5.42 7.17
N THR A 109 -14.86 6.55 7.43
CA THR A 109 -14.25 7.88 7.41
C THR A 109 -13.42 8.14 8.67
N VAL A 110 -12.59 9.19 8.65
CA VAL A 110 -11.70 9.63 9.76
C VAL A 110 -10.59 8.63 10.10
N PHE A 111 -10.91 7.40 10.51
CA PHE A 111 -9.93 6.36 10.80
C PHE A 111 -9.06 6.02 9.60
N ARG A 112 -9.64 6.02 8.39
CA ARG A 112 -8.88 5.93 7.15
C ARG A 112 -7.82 7.03 7.07
N SER A 113 -8.17 8.27 7.39
CA SER A 113 -7.22 9.39 7.33
C SER A 113 -6.14 9.27 8.40
N LEU A 114 -6.49 8.81 9.62
CA LEU A 114 -5.50 8.52 10.66
C LEU A 114 -4.51 7.43 10.22
N ALA A 115 -4.99 6.37 9.57
CA ALA A 115 -4.13 5.35 8.99
C ALA A 115 -3.21 5.94 7.91
N TRP A 116 -3.71 6.82 7.05
CA TRP A 116 -2.87 7.50 6.06
C TRP A 116 -1.76 8.34 6.71
N PHE A 117 -2.09 9.11 7.76
CA PHE A 117 -1.10 9.88 8.51
C PHE A 117 -0.05 8.99 9.20
N GLY A 118 -0.45 7.83 9.72
CA GLY A 118 0.49 6.85 10.27
C GLY A 118 1.55 6.43 9.25
N GLY A 119 1.17 6.24 7.98
CA GLY A 119 2.11 5.97 6.89
C GLY A 119 3.12 7.09 6.66
N ILE A 120 2.66 8.35 6.68
CA ILE A 120 3.54 9.52 6.55
C ILE A 120 4.52 9.60 7.72
N ILE A 121 4.04 9.40 8.95
CA ILE A 121 4.88 9.38 10.16
C ILE A 121 5.94 8.29 10.04
N GLY A 122 5.55 7.07 9.62
CA GLY A 122 6.48 5.97 9.41
C GLY A 122 7.60 6.30 8.44
N MET A 123 7.27 6.93 7.30
CA MET A 123 8.30 7.42 6.37
C MET A 123 9.18 8.51 6.99
N GLY A 124 8.60 9.44 7.77
CA GLY A 124 9.36 10.46 8.49
C GLY A 124 10.36 9.90 9.49
N MET A 125 10.02 8.79 10.17
CA MET A 125 10.93 8.09 11.07
C MET A 125 12.11 7.46 10.33
N ILE A 126 11.87 6.90 9.13
CA ILE A 126 12.96 6.38 8.29
C ILE A 126 13.88 7.51 7.84
N VAL A 127 13.30 8.64 7.42
CA VAL A 127 14.09 9.83 7.06
C VAL A 127 14.95 10.29 8.24
N TYR A 128 14.36 10.41 9.44
CA TYR A 128 15.07 10.79 10.67
C TYR A 128 16.23 9.86 11.00
N GLN A 129 16.11 8.56 10.72
CA GLN A 129 17.18 7.60 10.96
C GLN A 129 18.32 7.70 9.93
N ILE A 130 18.02 8.13 8.70
CA ILE A 130 19.00 8.27 7.62
C ILE A 130 19.91 9.49 7.82
N ILE A 131 19.34 10.61 8.27
CA ILE A 131 20.03 11.91 8.43
C ILE A 131 20.71 12.06 9.80
#